data_AF-A0A7J4BAZ1-F1
#
_entry.id   AF-A0A7J4BAZ1-F1
#
_cell.length_a   1.000
_cell.length_b   1.000
_cell.length_c   1.000
_cell.angle_alpha   90.00
_cell.angle_beta   90.00
_cell.angle_gamma   90.00
#
_symmetry.space_group_name_H-M   'P 1'
#
loop_
_entity.id
_entity.type
_entity.pdbx_description
1 polymer ?
#
loop_
_entity_poly.entity_id
_entity_poly.type
_entity_poly.pdbx_seq_one_letter_code
_entity_poly.pdbx_strand_id
1 'polypeptide(L)'
;MLSIVEEKTEDLFTRIKSLIPADAKITDIKYEACEIVLYTKNPEFLTGSQELIKDIVTKLKKRILVRPDPSITKDPEEAERLIKEIIPKEANLKAIDFEPEFGKVIIEVEKPGIAIGKSGEILNEVKKKTLWAPSIKRAPIIPNDIIKTLRELIHSESAFRKDFLNKVGERIHSGWKGTEWVRV
;
A
#
# COMPACT_ATOMS: atom_id res chain seq x y z
N MET A 1 10.60 -5.76 37.80
CA MET A 1 10.03 -4.46 37.37
C MET A 1 10.01 -4.47 35.85
N LEU A 2 8.91 -4.90 35.24
CA LEU A 2 8.76 -4.90 33.78
C LEU A 2 8.63 -3.44 33.34
N SER A 3 9.71 -2.89 32.78
CA SER A 3 9.71 -1.55 32.20
C SER A 3 8.70 -1.48 31.07
N ILE A 4 7.76 -0.55 31.16
CA ILE A 4 6.89 -0.19 30.05
C ILE A 4 7.78 0.37 28.95
N VAL A 5 7.92 -0.34 27.83
CA VAL A 5 8.47 0.25 26.59
C VAL A 5 7.30 0.91 25.89
N GLU A 6 6.96 2.11 26.35
CA GLU A 6 6.08 3.02 25.61
C GLU A 6 6.88 3.54 24.41
N GLU A 7 6.76 2.86 23.27
CA GLU A 7 7.25 3.41 22.01
C GLU A 7 6.22 4.46 21.56
N LYS A 8 6.51 5.75 21.81
CA LYS A 8 5.63 6.83 21.35
C LYS A 8 5.61 6.84 19.82
N THR A 9 4.43 6.99 19.22
CA THR A 9 4.24 7.08 17.76
C THR A 9 5.20 8.06 17.08
N GLU A 10 5.42 9.23 17.68
CA GLU A 10 6.33 10.27 17.17
C GLU A 10 7.79 9.80 17.11
N ASP A 11 8.20 8.93 18.03
CA ASP A 11 9.55 8.35 18.07
C ASP A 11 9.75 7.36 16.92
N LEU A 12 8.76 6.50 16.66
CA LEU A 12 8.82 5.53 15.56
C LEU A 12 8.90 6.21 14.19
N PHE A 13 8.07 7.23 13.92
CA PHE A 13 8.10 7.93 12.64
C PHE A 13 9.41 8.71 12.45
N THR A 14 9.94 9.32 13.51
CA THR A 14 11.23 10.01 13.47
C THR A 14 12.36 9.02 13.16
N ARG A 15 12.33 7.85 13.79
CA ARG A 15 13.30 6.76 13.55
C ARG A 15 13.20 6.19 12.14
N ILE A 16 12.00 6.09 11.57
CA ILE A 16 11.84 5.66 10.17
C ILE A 16 12.40 6.73 9.24
N LYS A 17 12.09 8.01 9.46
CA LYS A 17 12.60 9.13 8.64
C LYS A 17 14.12 9.20 8.64
N SER A 18 14.79 8.93 9.77
CA SER A 18 16.25 8.96 9.85
C SER A 18 16.96 7.81 9.12
N LEU A 19 16.25 6.73 8.80
CA LEU A 19 16.75 5.59 8.02
C LEU A 19 16.51 5.74 6.53
N ILE A 20 15.75 6.75 6.11
CA ILE A 20 15.39 7.00 4.72
C ILE A 20 16.23 8.18 4.20
N PRO A 21 16.78 8.07 2.97
CA PRO A 21 17.58 9.16 2.42
C PRO A 21 16.71 10.39 2.10
N ALA A 22 17.28 11.58 2.21
CA ALA A 22 16.54 12.84 2.06
C ALA A 22 15.96 13.06 0.65
N ASP A 23 16.59 12.47 -0.37
CA ASP A 23 16.13 12.47 -1.76
C ASP A 23 14.85 11.63 -1.97
N ALA A 24 14.45 10.80 -1.01
CA ALA A 24 13.20 10.03 -1.06
C ALA A 24 11.94 10.89 -1.08
N LYS A 25 12.03 12.19 -0.76
CA LYS A 25 10.91 13.17 -0.77
C LYS A 25 9.65 12.60 -0.10
N ILE A 26 9.78 12.09 1.13
CA ILE A 26 8.65 11.59 1.91
C ILE A 26 7.76 12.76 2.32
N THR A 27 6.52 12.74 1.89
CA THR A 27 5.53 13.78 2.19
C THR A 27 4.74 13.49 3.45
N ASP A 28 4.42 12.22 3.68
CA ASP A 28 3.62 11.79 4.81
C ASP A 28 3.98 10.38 5.27
N ILE A 29 3.76 10.10 6.54
CA ILE A 29 3.86 8.77 7.15
C ILE A 29 2.58 8.53 7.92
N LYS A 30 1.84 7.50 7.53
CA LYS A 30 0.55 7.15 8.13
C LYS A 30 0.52 5.69 8.53
N TYR A 31 -0.29 5.38 9.53
CA TYR A 31 -0.64 4.01 9.75
C TYR A 31 -1.83 3.61 8.89
N GLU A 32 -1.78 2.38 8.39
CA GLU A 32 -2.92 1.69 7.82
C GLU A 32 -3.14 0.38 8.56
N ALA A 33 -3.87 0.46 9.66
CA ALA A 33 -3.98 -0.61 10.64
C ALA A 33 -2.58 -1.12 11.08
N CYS A 34 -2.20 -2.34 10.74
CA CYS A 34 -0.91 -2.90 11.14
C CYS A 34 0.28 -2.38 10.31
N GLU A 35 0.03 -1.75 9.17
CA GLU A 35 1.05 -1.32 8.22
C GLU A 35 1.46 0.14 8.46
N ILE A 36 2.72 0.46 8.21
CA ILE A 36 3.23 1.83 8.17
C ILE A 36 3.44 2.19 6.70
N VAL A 37 2.78 3.24 6.24
CA VAL A 37 2.77 3.66 4.84
C VAL A 37 3.54 4.97 4.69
N LEU A 38 4.55 4.94 3.83
CA LEU A 38 5.38 6.08 3.46
C LEU A 38 4.88 6.62 2.13
N TYR A 39 4.37 7.85 2.13
CA TYR A 39 3.98 8.54 0.90
C TYR A 39 5.18 9.31 0.35
N THR A 40 5.51 9.10 -0.92
CA THR A 40 6.66 9.71 -1.59
C THR A 40 6.25 10.48 -2.84
N LYS A 41 6.90 11.63 -3.05
CA LYS A 41 6.86 12.39 -4.32
C LYS A 41 8.02 12.05 -5.26
N ASN A 42 8.87 11.08 -4.92
CA ASN A 42 9.99 10.65 -5.75
C ASN A 42 9.67 9.32 -6.49
N PRO A 43 9.45 9.36 -7.81
CA PRO A 43 9.23 8.16 -8.63
C PRO A 43 10.36 7.12 -8.59
N GLU A 44 11.61 7.57 -8.47
CA GLU A 44 12.78 6.68 -8.39
C GLU A 44 12.76 5.92 -7.07
N PHE A 45 12.47 6.61 -5.97
CA PHE A 45 12.32 5.99 -4.66
C PHE A 45 11.13 5.02 -4.63
N LEU A 46 10.00 5.38 -5.23
CA LEU A 46 8.81 4.53 -5.30
C LEU A 46 9.09 3.16 -5.94
N THR A 47 10.03 3.11 -6.89
CA THR A 47 10.31 1.90 -7.69
C THR A 47 11.61 1.20 -7.29
N GLY A 48 12.57 1.91 -6.68
CA GLY A 48 13.87 1.39 -6.29
C GLY A 48 14.08 1.13 -4.79
N SER A 49 13.13 1.50 -3.93
CA SER A 49 13.30 1.41 -2.46
C SER A 49 13.19 0.00 -1.85
N GLN A 50 12.98 -1.05 -2.64
CA GLN A 50 12.63 -2.38 -2.13
C GLN A 50 13.66 -2.96 -1.14
N GLU A 51 14.95 -2.93 -1.47
CA GLU A 51 16.00 -3.47 -0.57
C GLU A 51 16.17 -2.61 0.69
N LEU A 52 16.17 -1.28 0.55
CA LEU A 52 16.22 -0.37 1.70
C LEU A 52 15.05 -0.62 2.67
N ILE A 53 13.83 -0.72 2.14
CA ILE A 53 12.64 -0.95 2.97
C ILE A 53 12.71 -2.32 3.66
N LYS A 54 13.21 -3.34 2.96
CA LYS A 54 13.43 -4.67 3.55
C LYS A 54 14.41 -4.64 4.72
N ASP A 55 15.48 -3.85 4.63
CA ASP A 55 16.44 -3.67 5.72
C ASP A 55 15.81 -2.94 6.91
N ILE A 56 15.04 -1.87 6.64
CA ILE A 56 14.32 -1.13 7.69
C ILE A 56 13.29 -2.01 8.38
N VAL A 57 12.49 -2.78 7.63
CA VAL A 57 11.52 -3.75 8.17
C VAL A 57 12.23 -4.80 9.03
N THR A 58 13.38 -5.30 8.59
CA THR A 58 14.18 -6.29 9.33
C THR A 58 14.71 -5.71 10.64
N LYS A 59 15.10 -4.45 10.65
CA LYS A 59 15.62 -3.72 11.83
C LYS A 59 14.52 -3.36 12.83
N LEU A 60 13.39 -2.84 12.36
CA LEU A 60 12.31 -2.33 13.20
C LEU A 60 11.27 -3.38 13.57
N LYS A 61 11.22 -4.50 12.84
CA LYS A 61 10.18 -5.55 12.97
C LYS A 61 8.75 -5.01 12.79
N LYS A 62 8.60 -3.95 11.99
CA LYS A 62 7.32 -3.35 11.61
C LYS A 62 7.12 -3.48 10.10
N ARG A 63 5.88 -3.69 9.66
CA ARG A 63 5.57 -3.79 8.22
C ARG A 63 5.51 -2.40 7.60
N ILE A 64 6.41 -2.11 6.67
CA ILE A 64 6.52 -0.80 6.01
C ILE A 64 6.23 -0.96 4.53
N LEU A 65 5.43 -0.04 3.97
CA LEU A 65 5.09 0.04 2.57
C LEU A 65 5.42 1.43 2.03
N VAL A 66 5.81 1.52 0.76
CA VAL A 66 6.01 2.78 0.05
C VAL A 66 4.90 2.96 -0.97
N ARG A 67 4.31 4.15 -0.99
CA ARG A 67 3.22 4.53 -1.90
C ARG A 67 3.48 5.88 -2.54
N PRO A 68 2.95 6.10 -3.75
CA PRO A 68 2.97 7.41 -4.36
C PRO A 68 2.13 8.38 -3.54
N ASP A 69 2.60 9.60 -3.39
CA ASP A 69 1.74 10.71 -3.00
C ASP A 69 0.65 10.89 -4.07
N PRO A 70 -0.65 11.03 -3.70
CA PRO A 70 -1.73 11.19 -4.67
C PRO A 70 -1.54 12.36 -5.65
N SER A 71 -0.70 13.35 -5.32
CA SER A 71 -0.41 14.47 -6.23
C SER A 71 0.54 14.13 -7.38
N ILE A 72 1.23 13.00 -7.35
CA ILE A 72 2.13 12.56 -8.44
C ILE A 72 1.54 11.42 -9.28
N THR A 73 0.44 10.81 -8.85
CA THR A 73 -0.23 9.75 -9.62
C THR A 73 -0.78 10.32 -10.92
N LYS A 74 -0.67 9.58 -12.02
CA LYS A 74 -1.35 9.97 -13.27
C LYS A 74 -2.86 10.01 -13.07
N ASP A 75 -3.53 10.79 -13.91
CA ASP A 75 -4.98 10.80 -13.98
C ASP A 75 -5.51 9.36 -14.19
N PRO A 76 -6.61 8.95 -13.53
CA PRO A 76 -7.17 7.61 -13.67
C PRO A 76 -7.42 7.18 -15.11
N GLU A 77 -7.90 8.07 -15.98
CA GLU A 77 -8.18 7.72 -17.39
C GLU A 77 -6.88 7.44 -18.16
N GLU A 78 -5.85 8.28 -17.96
CA GLU A 78 -4.54 8.08 -18.56
C GLU A 78 -3.89 6.79 -18.04
N ALA A 79 -3.95 6.57 -16.72
CA ALA A 79 -3.42 5.40 -16.07
C ALA A 79 -4.13 4.12 -16.54
N GLU A 80 -5.45 4.15 -16.71
CA GLU A 80 -6.24 3.03 -17.21
C GLU A 80 -5.81 2.61 -18.61
N ARG A 81 -5.61 3.59 -19.52
CA ARG A 81 -5.09 3.33 -20.87
C ARG A 81 -3.72 2.66 -20.81
N LEU A 82 -2.79 3.20 -20.01
CA LEU A 82 -1.45 2.62 -19.85
C LEU A 82 -1.50 1.20 -19.27
N ILE A 83 -2.36 0.94 -18.28
CA ILE A 83 -2.54 -0.40 -17.70
C ILE A 83 -3.04 -1.38 -18.75
N LYS A 84 -4.03 -1.00 -19.57
CA LYS A 84 -4.55 -1.83 -20.66
C LYS A 84 -3.51 -2.17 -21.72
N GLU A 85 -2.54 -1.29 -21.95
CA GLU A 85 -1.41 -1.52 -22.87
C GLU A 85 -0.34 -2.43 -22.28
N ILE A 86 -0.05 -2.30 -20.97
CA ILE A 86 1.01 -3.04 -20.29
C ILE A 86 0.57 -4.46 -19.93
N ILE A 87 -0.69 -4.65 -19.50
CA ILE A 87 -1.20 -5.96 -19.08
C ILE A 87 -1.41 -6.86 -20.31
N PRO A 88 -0.79 -8.06 -20.36
CA PRO A 88 -0.96 -8.97 -21.49
C PRO A 88 -2.42 -9.40 -21.66
N LYS A 89 -2.89 -9.50 -22.91
CA LYS A 89 -4.27 -9.91 -23.23
C LYS A 89 -4.60 -11.30 -22.68
N GLU A 90 -3.59 -12.17 -22.58
CA GLU A 90 -3.70 -13.52 -22.04
C GLU A 90 -4.07 -13.54 -20.55
N ALA A 91 -3.79 -12.46 -19.81
CA ALA A 91 -4.21 -12.32 -18.41
C ALA A 91 -5.73 -12.17 -18.26
N ASN A 92 -6.42 -11.77 -19.34
CA ASN A 92 -7.85 -11.46 -19.40
C ASN A 92 -8.27 -10.46 -18.31
N LEU A 93 -7.96 -9.18 -18.57
CA LEU A 93 -8.33 -8.05 -17.73
C LEU A 93 -9.86 -7.90 -17.63
N LYS A 94 -10.38 -7.77 -16.41
CA LYS A 94 -11.82 -7.66 -16.14
C LYS A 94 -12.22 -6.29 -15.60
N ALA A 95 -11.47 -5.76 -14.65
CA ALA A 95 -11.76 -4.48 -14.02
C ALA A 95 -10.48 -3.77 -13.57
N ILE A 96 -10.54 -2.45 -13.51
CA ILE A 96 -9.52 -1.59 -12.93
C ILE A 96 -10.24 -0.62 -11.99
N ASP A 97 -9.92 -0.70 -10.70
CA ASP A 97 -10.54 0.14 -9.66
C ASP A 97 -9.46 1.00 -9.00
N PHE A 98 -9.62 2.32 -9.06
CA PHE A 98 -8.68 3.27 -8.47
C PHE A 98 -9.08 3.62 -7.02
N GLU A 99 -8.08 3.75 -6.17
CA GLU A 99 -8.19 4.26 -4.80
C GLU A 99 -7.27 5.49 -4.63
N PRO A 100 -7.71 6.68 -5.08
CA PRO A 100 -6.87 7.89 -5.11
C PRO A 100 -6.31 8.27 -3.74
N GLU A 101 -7.12 8.19 -2.69
CA GLU A 101 -6.72 8.47 -1.30
C GLU A 101 -5.54 7.63 -0.81
N PHE A 102 -5.37 6.44 -1.41
CA PHE A 102 -4.33 5.49 -1.06
C PHE A 102 -3.22 5.43 -2.11
N GLY A 103 -3.34 6.16 -3.23
CA GLY A 103 -2.43 6.07 -4.37
C GLY A 103 -2.36 4.66 -4.96
N LYS A 104 -3.45 3.89 -4.86
CA LYS A 104 -3.52 2.47 -5.24
C LYS A 104 -4.41 2.25 -6.44
N VAL A 105 -4.07 1.23 -7.23
CA VAL A 105 -4.95 0.71 -8.28
C VAL A 105 -5.10 -0.79 -8.12
N ILE A 106 -6.34 -1.26 -8.10
CA ILE A 106 -6.69 -2.68 -8.06
C ILE A 106 -6.98 -3.12 -9.49
N ILE A 107 -6.28 -4.15 -9.95
CA ILE A 107 -6.39 -4.67 -11.31
C ILE A 107 -6.91 -6.10 -11.20
N GLU A 108 -8.13 -6.35 -11.66
CA GLU A 108 -8.77 -7.66 -11.63
C GLU A 108 -8.55 -8.40 -12.95
N VAL A 109 -7.98 -9.60 -12.87
CA VAL A 109 -7.64 -10.44 -14.04
C VAL A 109 -8.03 -11.89 -13.77
N GLU A 110 -8.33 -12.67 -14.82
CA GLU A 110 -8.58 -14.11 -14.62
C GLU A 110 -7.31 -14.88 -14.27
N LYS A 111 -6.16 -14.48 -14.84
CA LYS A 111 -4.86 -15.15 -14.65
C LYS A 111 -3.83 -14.22 -14.02
N PRO A 112 -3.82 -14.07 -12.68
CA PRO A 112 -2.90 -13.19 -11.95
C PRO A 112 -1.42 -13.41 -12.26
N GLY A 113 -0.98 -14.66 -12.40
CA GLY A 113 0.43 -14.96 -12.67
C GLY A 113 0.97 -14.31 -13.94
N ILE A 114 0.12 -14.21 -14.98
CA ILE A 114 0.49 -13.55 -16.24
C ILE A 114 0.54 -12.03 -16.05
N ALA A 115 -0.42 -11.45 -15.33
CA ALA A 115 -0.46 -10.00 -15.07
C ALA A 115 0.66 -9.51 -14.14
N ILE A 116 1.19 -10.38 -13.27
CA ILE A 116 2.31 -10.05 -12.39
C ILE A 116 3.64 -10.08 -13.17
N GLY A 117 3.78 -11.02 -14.12
CA GLY A 117 5.01 -11.26 -14.85
C GLY A 117 6.06 -12.02 -14.01
N LYS A 118 7.24 -12.26 -14.58
CA LYS A 118 8.33 -12.91 -13.84
C LYS A 118 8.88 -11.94 -12.80
N SER A 119 8.94 -12.38 -11.55
CA SER A 119 9.43 -11.56 -10.41
C SER A 119 8.76 -10.18 -10.28
N GLY A 120 7.52 -10.02 -10.75
CA GLY A 120 6.79 -8.76 -10.66
C GLY A 120 7.19 -7.69 -11.68
N GLU A 121 7.85 -8.05 -12.78
CA GLU A 121 8.31 -7.09 -13.81
C GLU A 121 7.17 -6.20 -14.36
N ILE A 122 6.01 -6.78 -14.65
CA ILE A 122 4.84 -6.06 -15.20
C ILE A 122 4.25 -5.14 -14.14
N LEU A 123 4.16 -5.59 -12.89
CA LEU A 123 3.73 -4.73 -11.77
C LEU A 123 4.64 -3.51 -11.60
N ASN A 124 5.96 -3.72 -11.71
CA ASN A 124 6.93 -2.65 -11.64
C ASN A 124 6.83 -1.70 -12.85
N GLU A 125 6.54 -2.23 -14.03
CA GLU A 125 6.30 -1.41 -15.23
C GLU A 125 5.05 -0.54 -15.08
N VAL A 126 3.92 -1.12 -14.63
CA VAL A 126 2.70 -0.37 -14.31
C VAL A 126 3.02 0.73 -13.31
N LYS A 127 3.66 0.38 -12.19
CA LYS A 127 4.05 1.36 -11.16
C LYS A 127 4.92 2.49 -11.72
N LYS A 128 5.91 2.18 -12.56
CA LYS A 128 6.80 3.17 -13.19
C LYS A 128 6.06 4.11 -14.14
N LYS A 129 5.19 3.57 -14.99
CA LYS A 129 4.49 4.33 -16.03
C LYS A 129 3.31 5.14 -15.49
N THR A 130 2.58 4.59 -14.52
CA THR A 130 1.37 5.22 -13.99
C THR A 130 1.60 6.02 -12.71
N LEU A 131 2.69 5.71 -11.99
CA LEU A 131 2.95 6.20 -10.65
C LEU A 131 1.87 5.81 -9.64
N TRP A 132 1.03 4.82 -9.94
CA TRP A 132 0.11 4.19 -8.98
C TRP A 132 0.78 2.99 -8.30
N ALA A 133 0.31 2.60 -7.12
CA ALA A 133 0.68 1.34 -6.48
C ALA A 133 -0.28 0.21 -6.94
N PRO A 134 0.11 -0.64 -7.91
CA PRO A 134 -0.77 -1.68 -8.42
C PRO A 134 -0.93 -2.86 -7.47
N SER A 135 -2.13 -3.42 -7.45
CA SER A 135 -2.50 -4.63 -6.74
C SER A 135 -3.29 -5.56 -7.65
N ILE A 136 -2.70 -6.69 -8.03
CA ILE A 136 -3.37 -7.70 -8.88
C ILE A 136 -4.29 -8.56 -8.01
N LYS A 137 -5.56 -8.66 -8.40
CA LYS A 137 -6.53 -9.59 -7.82
C LYS A 137 -7.07 -10.54 -8.88
N ARG A 138 -7.40 -11.77 -8.45
CA ARG A 138 -8.11 -12.72 -9.31
C ARG A 138 -9.56 -12.25 -9.45
N ALA A 139 -10.03 -12.08 -10.67
CA ALA A 139 -11.42 -11.78 -10.94
C ALA A 139 -12.32 -12.96 -10.49
N PRO A 140 -13.48 -12.68 -9.86
CA PRO A 140 -14.43 -13.73 -9.52
C PRO A 140 -14.99 -14.37 -10.80
N ILE A 141 -15.23 -15.69 -10.77
CA ILE A 141 -15.82 -16.42 -11.91
C ILE A 141 -17.26 -15.96 -12.14
N ILE A 142 -18.00 -15.74 -11.06
CA ILE A 142 -19.39 -15.30 -11.08
C ILE A 142 -19.45 -13.92 -10.43
N PRO A 143 -19.92 -12.88 -11.13
CA PRO A 143 -20.10 -11.57 -10.53
C PRO A 143 -21.20 -11.62 -9.47
N ASN A 144 -21.02 -10.85 -8.39
CA ASN A 144 -22.00 -10.74 -7.32
C ASN A 144 -22.28 -9.26 -7.06
N ASP A 145 -23.54 -8.86 -7.25
CA ASP A 145 -23.98 -7.48 -7.09
C ASP A 145 -23.75 -6.96 -5.67
N ILE A 146 -23.90 -7.80 -4.64
CA ILE A 146 -23.62 -7.42 -3.24
C ILE A 146 -22.15 -7.06 -3.08
N ILE A 147 -21.23 -7.84 -3.66
CA ILE A 147 -19.79 -7.56 -3.58
C ILE A 147 -19.46 -6.26 -4.32
N LYS A 148 -20.09 -6.03 -5.48
CA LYS A 148 -19.90 -4.80 -6.25
C LYS A 148 -20.34 -3.58 -5.45
N THR A 149 -21.56 -3.60 -4.90
CA THR A 149 -22.09 -2.51 -4.06
C THR A 149 -21.23 -2.26 -2.82
N LEU A 150 -20.74 -3.32 -2.16
CA LEU A 150 -19.85 -3.18 -1.01
C LEU A 150 -18.52 -2.52 -1.39
N ARG A 151 -17.95 -2.84 -2.57
CA ARG A 151 -16.74 -2.18 -3.05
C ARG A 151 -17.00 -0.70 -3.32
N GLU A 152 -18.08 -0.38 -4.04
CA GLU A 152 -18.46 1.01 -4.32
C GLU A 152 -18.61 1.83 -3.03
N LEU A 153 -19.26 1.27 -2.00
CA LEU A 153 -19.37 1.87 -0.67
C LEU A 153 -17.99 2.06 -0.02
N ILE A 154 -17.13 1.04 -0.07
CA ILE A 154 -15.76 1.09 0.47
C ILE A 154 -14.91 2.16 -0.24
N HIS A 155 -15.15 2.39 -1.53
CA HIS A 155 -14.50 3.43 -2.33
C HIS A 155 -15.05 4.82 -1.97
N SER A 156 -16.38 4.98 -1.85
CA SER A 156 -16.98 6.28 -1.50
C SER A 156 -16.56 6.75 -0.11
N GLU A 157 -16.35 5.83 0.83
CA GLU A 157 -15.94 6.11 2.22
C GLU A 157 -14.41 6.14 2.42
N SER A 158 -13.61 6.32 1.35
CA SER A 158 -12.14 6.23 1.42
C SER A 158 -11.51 7.18 2.46
N ALA A 159 -12.03 8.41 2.58
CA ALA A 159 -11.52 9.39 3.53
C ALA A 159 -11.75 8.95 4.99
N PHE A 160 -12.98 8.54 5.32
CA PHE A 160 -13.33 7.97 6.62
C PHE A 160 -12.47 6.74 6.93
N ARG A 161 -12.33 5.84 5.94
CA ARG A 161 -11.55 4.61 6.06
C ARG A 161 -10.08 4.91 6.38
N LYS A 162 -9.49 5.91 5.75
CA LYS A 162 -8.09 6.31 5.97
C LYS A 162 -7.88 6.82 7.40
N ASP A 163 -8.77 7.67 7.90
CA ASP A 163 -8.72 8.16 9.30
C ASP A 163 -8.92 7.02 10.31
N PHE A 164 -9.90 6.15 10.06
CA PHE A 164 -10.16 4.97 10.88
C PHE A 164 -8.94 4.05 10.95
N LEU A 165 -8.32 3.72 9.81
CA LEU A 165 -7.15 2.86 9.75
C LEU A 165 -5.93 3.48 10.46
N ASN A 166 -5.79 4.80 10.39
CA ASN A 166 -4.73 5.51 11.12
C ASN A 166 -4.93 5.39 12.64
N LYS A 167 -6.15 5.64 13.14
CA LYS A 167 -6.49 5.46 14.57
C LYS A 167 -6.28 4.04 15.07
N VAL A 168 -6.64 3.04 14.25
CA VAL A 168 -6.39 1.63 14.57
C VAL A 168 -4.90 1.37 14.66
N GLY A 169 -4.11 1.89 13.73
CA GLY A 169 -2.67 1.69 13.73
C GLY A 169 -1.96 2.39 14.88
N GLU A 170 -2.38 3.60 15.26
CA GLU A 170 -1.89 4.26 16.47
C GLU A 170 -2.05 3.37 17.71
N ARG A 171 -3.19 2.68 17.84
CA ARG A 171 -3.43 1.73 18.94
C ARG A 171 -2.59 0.45 18.84
N ILE A 172 -2.37 -0.06 17.63
CA ILE A 172 -1.54 -1.26 17.41
C ILE A 172 -0.07 -0.95 17.76
N HIS A 173 0.39 0.26 17.43
CA HIS A 173 1.79 0.66 17.57
C HIS A 173 2.09 1.47 18.84
N SER A 174 1.11 1.72 19.71
CA SER A 174 1.28 2.47 20.98
C SER A 174 2.09 1.74 22.07
N GLY A 175 2.76 0.65 21.71
CA GLY A 175 3.49 -0.21 22.65
C GLY A 175 2.62 -1.30 23.27
N TRP A 176 3.27 -2.18 24.01
CA TRP A 176 2.67 -3.34 24.67
C TRP A 176 3.31 -3.55 26.03
N LYS A 177 2.53 -4.11 26.96
CA LYS A 177 3.04 -4.58 28.25
C LYS A 177 3.38 -6.06 28.12
N GLY A 178 4.44 -6.49 28.80
CA GLY A 178 4.75 -7.93 28.90
C GLY A 178 3.53 -8.69 29.40
N THR A 179 3.16 -9.76 28.70
CA THR A 179 2.00 -10.60 29.06
C THR A 179 2.52 -11.88 29.69
N GLU A 180 2.12 -12.16 30.93
CA GLU A 180 2.59 -13.34 31.68
C GLU A 180 1.73 -14.59 31.46
N TRP A 181 0.45 -14.42 31.13
CA TRP A 181 -0.48 -15.52 30.88
C TRP A 181 -1.51 -15.13 29.83
N VAL A 182 -2.05 -16.13 29.14
CA VAL A 182 -3.14 -16.00 28.17
C VAL A 182 -4.23 -17.00 28.54
N ARG A 183 -5.49 -16.58 28.55
CA ARG A 183 -6.65 -17.44 28.81
C ARG A 183 -7.74 -17.17 27.76
N VAL A 184 -8.62 -18.16 27.56
CA VAL A 184 -9.77 -18.11 26.63
C VAL A 184 -11.06 -18.02 27.45
#